data_AF-A0A7X7ID99-F1
#
_entry.id   AF-A0A7X7ID99-F1
#
_cell.length_a   1.000
_cell.length_b   1.000
_cell.length_c   1.000
_cell.angle_alpha   90.00
_cell.angle_beta   90.00
_cell.angle_gamma   90.00
#
_symmetry.space_group_name_H-M   'P 1'
#
loop_
_entity.id
_entity.type
_entity.pdbx_description
1 polymer ?
#
loop_
_entity_poly.entity_id
_entity_poly.type
_entity_poly.pdbx_seq_one_letter_code
_entity_poly.pdbx_strand_id
1 'polypeptide(L)'
;MVVDKQYLRELRSCYRYDGTKFTEELEQILLDRLGIEPSPHEYSEQDLHEQARKIVMQYQSPEGRLRLLYGLDKIENEMAYLGNKMAYLKSKIAHQLQEKVDSKESFVIEDEYEDVPDYKP
;
A
#
# COMPACT_ATOMS: atom_id res chain seq x y z
N MET A 1 11.70 7.39 3.45
CA MET A 1 12.91 6.86 2.77
C MET A 1 12.55 6.07 1.50
N VAL A 2 13.46 5.94 0.51
CA VAL A 2 13.20 5.25 -0.78
C VAL A 2 14.31 4.29 -1.20
N VAL A 3 14.01 3.38 -2.13
CA VAL A 3 15.02 2.59 -2.85
C VAL A 3 15.71 3.48 -3.89
N ASP A 4 17.01 3.65 -3.72
CA ASP A 4 17.88 4.32 -4.69
C ASP A 4 18.97 3.38 -5.23
N LYS A 5 19.88 3.91 -6.05
CA LYS A 5 20.98 3.12 -6.62
C LYS A 5 21.96 2.60 -5.57
N GLN A 6 22.13 3.28 -4.45
CA GLN A 6 23.02 2.83 -3.38
C GLN A 6 22.36 1.65 -2.64
N TYR A 7 21.10 1.81 -2.26
CA TYR A 7 20.30 0.77 -1.62
C TYR A 7 20.26 -0.51 -2.46
N LEU A 8 20.07 -0.39 -3.78
CA LEU A 8 20.10 -1.55 -4.68
C LEU A 8 21.44 -2.29 -4.67
N ARG A 9 22.57 -1.57 -4.58
CA ARG A 9 23.91 -2.20 -4.51
C ARG A 9 24.08 -2.99 -3.23
N GLU A 10 23.63 -2.43 -2.11
CA GLU A 10 23.65 -3.09 -0.81
C GLU A 10 22.77 -4.33 -0.83
N LEU A 11 21.53 -4.18 -1.31
CA LEU A 11 20.57 -5.27 -1.44
C LEU A 11 21.10 -6.40 -2.34
N ARG A 12 21.68 -6.07 -3.50
CA ARG A 12 22.30 -7.05 -4.39
C ARG A 12 23.47 -7.80 -3.73
N SER A 13 24.20 -7.15 -2.84
CA SER A 13 25.27 -7.80 -2.08
C SER A 13 24.73 -8.86 -1.12
N CYS A 14 23.59 -8.60 -0.46
CA CYS A 14 22.94 -9.54 0.45
C CYS A 14 22.53 -10.86 -0.24
N TYR A 15 22.09 -10.77 -1.50
CA TYR A 15 21.59 -11.91 -2.29
C TYR A 15 22.65 -12.56 -3.19
N ARG A 16 23.94 -12.19 -3.03
CA ARG A 16 24.99 -12.64 -3.97
C ARG A 16 25.25 -14.15 -3.90
N TYR A 17 25.15 -14.76 -2.72
CA TYR A 17 25.68 -16.10 -2.46
C TYR A 17 24.62 -17.16 -2.15
N ASP A 18 23.34 -16.81 -2.14
CA ASP A 18 22.23 -17.70 -1.79
C ASP A 18 21.52 -18.32 -3.01
N GLY A 19 21.99 -18.01 -4.23
CA GLY A 19 21.38 -18.47 -5.48
C GLY A 19 20.16 -17.64 -5.92
N THR A 20 19.82 -16.57 -5.20
CA THR A 20 18.76 -15.64 -5.56
C THR A 20 19.13 -14.89 -6.85
N LYS A 21 18.22 -14.89 -7.82
CA LYS A 21 18.36 -14.13 -9.05
C LYS A 21 18.12 -12.66 -8.77
N PHE A 22 19.15 -11.85 -8.97
CA PHE A 22 19.11 -10.40 -8.84
C PHE A 22 19.52 -9.75 -10.17
N THR A 23 18.56 -9.69 -11.09
CA THR A 23 18.76 -9.19 -12.46
C THR A 23 18.50 -7.69 -12.55
N GLU A 24 18.98 -7.04 -13.61
CA GLU A 24 18.68 -5.63 -13.90
C GLU A 24 17.16 -5.36 -14.00
N GLU A 25 16.38 -6.32 -14.52
CA GLU A 25 14.92 -6.22 -14.52
C GLU A 25 14.33 -6.13 -13.09
N LEU A 26 14.90 -6.86 -12.13
CA LEU A 26 14.46 -6.80 -10.74
C LEU A 26 14.85 -5.48 -10.09
N GLU A 27 16.04 -4.96 -10.41
CA GLU A 27 16.47 -3.62 -9.98
C GLU A 27 15.48 -2.55 -10.47
N GLN A 28 15.06 -2.63 -11.74
CA GLN A 28 14.08 -1.69 -12.29
C GLN A 28 12.71 -1.83 -11.60
N ILE A 29 12.23 -3.05 -11.38
CA ILE A 29 10.98 -3.29 -10.63
C ILE A 29 11.07 -2.66 -9.24
N LEU A 30 12.18 -2.85 -8.51
CA LEU A 30 12.35 -2.28 -7.18
C LEU A 30 12.34 -0.74 -7.20
N LEU A 31 12.98 -0.10 -8.18
CA LEU A 31 12.95 1.36 -8.36
C LEU A 31 11.54 1.85 -8.68
N ASP A 32 10.83 1.18 -9.58
CA ASP A 32 9.47 1.57 -9.99
C ASP A 32 8.45 1.40 -8.85
N ARG A 33 8.70 0.48 -7.93
CA ARG A 33 7.81 0.19 -6.79
C ARG A 33 8.12 1.02 -5.56
N LEU A 34 9.39 1.21 -5.24
CA LEU A 34 9.86 1.72 -3.95
C LEU A 34 10.78 2.94 -4.07
N GLY A 35 11.04 3.43 -5.29
CA GLY A 35 11.88 4.60 -5.55
C GLY A 35 11.18 5.95 -5.34
N ILE A 36 9.89 5.93 -5.02
CA ILE A 36 9.09 7.11 -4.68
C ILE A 36 8.37 6.82 -3.38
N GLU A 37 8.34 7.79 -2.48
CA GLU A 37 7.62 7.64 -1.21
C GLU A 37 6.11 7.61 -1.44
N PRO A 38 5.37 6.76 -0.69
CA PRO A 38 3.94 6.87 -0.64
C PRO A 38 3.55 8.23 -0.04
N SER A 39 2.44 8.79 -0.49
CA SER A 39 1.80 9.93 0.17
C SER A 39 0.48 9.46 0.78
N PRO A 40 0.13 9.85 2.02
CA PRO A 40 0.82 10.78 2.93
C PRO A 40 1.85 10.12 3.87
N HIS A 41 2.10 8.81 3.75
CA HIS A 41 2.93 8.04 4.68
C HIS A 41 4.30 7.73 4.11
N GLU A 42 5.36 8.08 4.83
CA GLU A 42 6.72 7.74 4.45
C GLU A 42 7.06 6.31 4.88
N TYR A 43 7.89 5.62 4.10
CA TYR A 43 8.43 4.33 4.53
C TYR A 43 9.45 4.50 5.65
N SER A 44 9.31 3.70 6.71
CA SER A 44 10.42 3.41 7.62
C SER A 44 11.46 2.52 6.95
N GLU A 45 12.64 2.42 7.55
CA GLU A 45 13.69 1.52 7.07
C GLU A 45 13.29 0.06 7.10
N GLN A 46 12.62 -0.35 8.18
CA GLN A 46 12.10 -1.70 8.29
C GLN A 46 11.05 -1.98 7.21
N ASP A 47 10.15 -1.03 6.93
CA ASP A 47 9.12 -1.20 5.90
C ASP A 47 9.70 -1.31 4.50
N LEU A 48 10.70 -0.48 4.20
CA LEU A 48 11.40 -0.50 2.91
C LEU A 48 12.13 -1.83 2.71
N HIS A 49 12.82 -2.30 3.75
CA HIS A 49 13.55 -3.56 3.71
C HIS A 49 12.61 -4.77 3.56
N GLU A 50 11.49 -4.79 4.30
CA GLU A 50 10.53 -5.89 4.20
C GLU A 50 9.80 -5.90 2.85
N GLN A 51 9.46 -4.73 2.29
CA GLN A 51 8.85 -4.66 0.96
C GLN A 51 9.83 -5.07 -0.14
N ALA A 52 11.07 -4.60 -0.07
CA ALA A 52 12.11 -5.02 -1.01
C ALA A 52 12.30 -6.55 -0.96
N ARG A 53 12.40 -7.13 0.24
CA ARG A 53 12.50 -8.59 0.44
C ARG A 53 11.33 -9.34 -0.20
N LYS A 54 10.08 -8.88 0.01
CA LYS A 54 8.89 -9.51 -0.59
C LYS A 54 8.94 -9.51 -2.12
N ILE A 55 9.30 -8.39 -2.73
CA ILE A 55 9.44 -8.27 -4.19
C ILE A 55 10.53 -9.22 -4.69
N VAL A 56 11.70 -9.23 -4.05
CA VAL A 56 12.82 -10.12 -4.43
C VAL A 56 12.40 -11.59 -4.36
N MET A 57 11.74 -12.01 -3.28
CA MET A 57 11.28 -13.40 -3.11
C MET A 57 10.22 -13.79 -4.14
N GLN A 58 9.24 -12.91 -4.40
CA GLN A 58 8.20 -13.17 -5.41
C GLN A 58 8.81 -13.31 -6.82
N TYR A 59 9.80 -12.49 -7.15
CA TYR A 59 10.49 -12.51 -8.44
C TYR A 59 11.20 -13.84 -8.76
N GLN A 60 11.54 -14.65 -7.75
CA GLN A 60 12.30 -15.89 -7.95
C GLN A 60 11.53 -16.96 -8.73
N SER A 61 10.20 -16.88 -8.78
CA SER A 61 9.36 -17.78 -9.58
C SER A 61 8.97 -17.15 -10.93
N PRO A 62 8.85 -17.92 -12.03
CA PRO A 62 8.41 -17.39 -13.33
C PRO A 62 7.06 -16.68 -13.26
N GLU A 63 6.10 -17.24 -12.53
CA GLU A 63 4.79 -16.64 -12.31
C GLU A 63 4.90 -15.32 -11.54
N GLY A 64 5.61 -15.33 -10.40
CA GLY A 64 5.78 -14.14 -9.57
C GLY A 64 6.51 -13.02 -10.30
N ARG A 65 7.52 -13.35 -11.10
CA ARG A 65 8.19 -12.41 -12.03
C ARG A 65 7.19 -11.75 -12.98
N LEU A 66 6.38 -12.53 -13.69
CA LEU A 66 5.40 -11.98 -14.64
C LEU A 66 4.36 -11.11 -13.93
N ARG A 67 3.91 -11.51 -12.74
CA ARG A 67 2.97 -10.72 -11.92
C ARG A 67 3.55 -9.35 -11.56
N LEU A 68 4.82 -9.30 -11.14
CA LEU A 68 5.49 -8.05 -10.81
C LEU A 68 5.69 -7.16 -12.05
N LEU A 69 6.15 -7.76 -13.16
CA LEU A 69 6.48 -7.08 -14.40
C LEU A 69 5.26 -6.41 -15.05
N TYR A 70 4.12 -7.11 -15.06
CA TYR A 70 2.87 -6.59 -15.62
C TYR A 70 1.98 -5.86 -14.60
N GLY A 71 2.47 -5.68 -13.36
CA GLY A 71 1.74 -4.95 -12.32
C GLY A 71 0.42 -5.61 -11.89
N LEU A 72 0.28 -6.93 -12.07
CA LEU A 72 -0.96 -7.66 -11.75
C LEU A 72 -1.32 -7.55 -10.27
N ASP A 73 -0.32 -7.56 -9.40
CA ASP A 73 -0.48 -7.39 -7.96
C ASP A 73 -1.02 -5.99 -7.57
N LYS A 74 -0.63 -4.93 -8.29
CA LYS A 74 -1.21 -3.59 -8.08
C LYS A 74 -2.70 -3.58 -8.42
N ILE A 75 -3.04 -4.15 -9.58
CA ILE A 75 -4.42 -4.23 -10.07
C ILE A 75 -5.28 -5.02 -9.09
N GLU A 76 -4.80 -6.17 -8.61
CA GLU A 76 -5.51 -6.98 -7.61
C GLU A 76 -5.74 -6.22 -6.30
N ASN A 77 -4.74 -5.49 -5.81
CA ASN A 77 -4.87 -4.66 -4.61
C ASN A 77 -5.89 -3.52 -4.79
N GLU A 78 -5.88 -2.84 -5.94
CA GLU A 78 -6.85 -1.80 -6.27
C GLU A 78 -8.28 -2.35 -6.37
N MET A 79 -8.46 -3.50 -7.04
CA MET A 79 -9.75 -4.18 -7.12
C MET A 79 -10.28 -4.55 -5.73
N ALA A 80 -9.41 -5.06 -4.84
CA ALA A 80 -9.78 -5.39 -3.47
C ALA A 80 -10.20 -4.14 -2.67
N TYR A 81 -9.43 -3.05 -2.77
CA TYR A 81 -9.75 -1.78 -2.14
C TYR A 81 -11.12 -1.24 -2.62
N LEU A 82 -11.37 -1.24 -3.92
CA LEU A 82 -12.64 -0.80 -4.50
C LEU A 82 -13.80 -1.69 -4.04
N GLY A 83 -13.60 -3.01 -4.00
CA GLY A 83 -14.59 -3.96 -3.48
C GLY A 83 -14.99 -3.64 -2.03
N ASN A 84 -14.00 -3.42 -1.16
CA ASN A 84 -14.23 -3.08 0.25
C ASN A 84 -14.92 -1.72 0.42
N LYS A 85 -14.50 -0.72 -0.35
CA LYS A 85 -15.13 0.62 -0.33
C LYS A 85 -16.59 0.55 -0.78
N MET A 86 -16.88 -0.23 -1.80
CA MET A 86 -18.26 -0.46 -2.28
C MET A 86 -19.11 -1.17 -1.22
N ALA A 87 -18.57 -2.18 -0.53
CA ALA A 87 -19.28 -2.87 0.55
C ALA A 87 -19.60 -1.90 1.71
N TYR A 88 -18.64 -1.08 2.11
CA TYR A 88 -18.83 -0.04 3.14
C TYR A 88 -19.94 0.95 2.75
N LEU A 89 -19.90 1.49 1.53
CA LEU A 89 -20.89 2.45 1.06
C LEU A 89 -22.29 1.84 0.98
N LYS A 90 -22.42 0.59 0.53
CA LYS A 90 -23.71 -0.13 0.53
C LYS A 90 -24.28 -0.28 1.95
N SER A 91 -23.44 -0.64 2.92
CA SER A 91 -23.85 -0.74 4.32
C SER A 91 -24.28 0.62 4.88
N LYS A 92 -23.51 1.69 4.62
CA LYS A 92 -23.84 3.05 5.06
C LYS A 92 -25.18 3.53 4.49
N ILE A 93 -25.43 3.30 3.20
CA ILE A 93 -26.71 3.66 2.56
C ILE A 93 -27.87 2.85 3.17
N ALA A 94 -27.69 1.55 3.41
CA ALA A 94 -28.72 0.72 4.03
C ALA A 94 -29.11 1.23 5.42
N HIS A 95 -28.12 1.61 6.24
CA HIS A 95 -28.36 2.23 7.55
C HIS A 95 -29.15 3.55 7.43
N GLN A 96 -28.74 4.45 6.54
CA GLN A 96 -29.44 5.72 6.33
C GLN A 96 -30.88 5.55 5.82
N LEU A 97 -31.14 4.51 5.02
CA LEU A 97 -32.49 4.18 4.57
C LEU A 97 -33.35 3.57 5.69
N GLN A 98 -32.76 2.75 6.58
CA GLN A 98 -33.45 2.23 7.77
C GLN A 98 -33.76 3.33 8.78
N GLU A 99 -32.81 4.21 9.08
CA GLU A 99 -33.01 5.37 9.96
C GLU A 99 -34.10 6.32 9.44
N LYS A 100 -34.21 6.52 8.12
CA LYS A 100 -35.27 7.33 7.50
C LYS A 100 -36.67 6.70 7.55
N VAL A 101 -36.78 5.38 7.76
CA VAL A 101 -38.07 4.69 7.91
C VAL A 101 -38.56 4.75 9.35
N ASP A 102 -37.65 4.76 10.33
CA ASP A 102 -38.01 4.79 11.76
C ASP A 102 -38.07 6.19 12.40
N SER A 103 -37.49 7.23 11.79
CA SER A 103 -37.49 8.58 12.34
C SER A 103 -38.54 9.50 11.71
N LYS A 104 -39.79 9.29 12.13
CA LYS A 104 -40.76 10.39 12.27
C LYS A 104 -40.46 11.16 13.56
N GLU A 105 -39.21 11.56 13.77
CA GLU A 105 -38.81 12.49 14.82
C GLU A 105 -37.42 13.05 14.50
N SER A 106 -37.33 14.37 14.56
CA SER A 106 -36.16 15.17 14.24
C SER A 106 -34.97 14.78 15.12
N PHE A 107 -33.83 14.50 14.51
CA PHE A 107 -32.54 14.56 15.19
C PHE A 107 -31.63 15.56 14.49
N VAL A 108 -31.38 16.67 15.19
CA VAL A 108 -30.24 17.55 14.98
C VAL A 108 -29.04 16.83 15.59
N ILE A 109 -27.96 16.64 14.84
CA ILE A 109 -26.67 16.23 15.41
C ILE A 109 -25.62 17.20 14.87
N GLU A 110 -24.98 17.88 15.82
CA GLU A 110 -23.97 18.91 15.68
C GLU A 110 -22.67 18.34 15.09
N ASP A 111 -22.03 19.13 14.20
CA ASP A 111 -20.65 18.92 13.78
C ASP A 111 -19.71 19.23 14.97
N GLU A 112 -19.36 18.23 15.77
CA GLU A 112 -18.22 18.34 16.71
C GLU A 112 -16.90 18.13 15.95
N TYR A 113 -16.35 19.23 15.44
CA TYR A 113 -14.92 19.40 15.26
C TYR A 113 -14.37 20.17 16.47
N GLU A 114 -13.78 19.47 17.43
CA GLU A 114 -12.90 20.02 18.47
C GLU A 114 -11.87 18.92 18.82
N ASP A 115 -10.58 19.12 19.02
CA ASP A 115 -9.71 20.29 18.93
C ASP A 115 -8.26 19.75 18.88
N VAL A 116 -7.34 20.55 18.35
CA VAL A 116 -5.90 20.24 18.22
C VAL A 116 -5.20 20.26 19.61
N PRO A 117 -4.17 19.45 19.88
CA PRO A 117 -3.19 19.81 20.89
C PRO A 117 -1.93 20.44 20.25
N ASP A 118 -1.74 21.72 20.55
CA ASP A 118 -0.50 22.50 20.38
C ASP A 118 0.75 21.68 20.76
N TYR A 119 1.78 21.69 19.91
CA TYR A 119 3.16 21.59 20.39
C TYR A 119 4.09 22.51 19.60
N LYS A 120 4.87 23.27 20.37
CA LYS A 120 5.76 24.39 20.03
C LYS A 120 7.03 23.96 19.25
N PRO A 121 7.72 24.91 18.59
CA PRO A 121 8.78 24.67 17.59
C PRO A 121 10.01 23.94 18.11
#